data_AF-A0A9D2S967-F1
#
_entry.id   AF-A0A9D2S967-F1
#
_cell.length_a   1.000
_cell.length_b   1.000
_cell.length_c   1.000
_cell.angle_alpha   90.00
_cell.angle_beta   90.00
_cell.angle_gamma   90.00
#
_symmetry.space_group_name_H-M   'P 1'
#
loop_
_entity.id
_entity.type
_entity.pdbx_description
1 polymer ?
#
loop_
_entity_poly.entity_id
_entity_poly.type
_entity_poly.pdbx_seq_one_letter_code
_entity_poly.pdbx_strand_id
1 'polypeptide(L)'
;MAKSESKKGFNYKLYAVIAVLVVAAILAAVTGYAFKNRYIQFDPQKTALNYADTVFQRGDGYNAYNYTFSAKSEKYGDFIRIYYMYPLIYPKYEVGMDSKVFEQMQKDKDGYNNDQYKSETTANDDGTLAGQVADRMYPYYVELIQTYGWDDYDSIYKNYFSRFIEVRREVFGDEYLDDEVMFTAFESNVSAYGNAVTGTEEVLGEDEKTVIQEKSIGLYQEMYGEDYKITTTVVNAAPVADLDAYKAALPADVLETYEITADDISAAQMVTTQAALADGTVIATLDVYVVQIGNTWYVDNLTTNTNTFYAGQLAGIAA
;
A
#
# COMPACT_ATOMS: atom_id res chain seq x y z
N MET A 1 -15.63 -63.69 -55.68
CA MET A 1 -14.71 -62.64 -55.18
C MET A 1 -15.41 -61.88 -54.07
N ALA A 2 -15.06 -62.10 -52.82
CA ALA A 2 -15.59 -61.33 -51.70
C ALA A 2 -14.59 -60.20 -51.39
N LYS A 3 -15.02 -58.95 -51.55
CA LYS A 3 -14.29 -57.76 -51.09
C LYS A 3 -14.33 -57.76 -49.57
N SER A 4 -13.18 -57.87 -48.91
CA SER A 4 -13.06 -57.60 -47.48
C SER A 4 -13.04 -56.08 -47.27
N GLU A 5 -14.10 -55.54 -46.65
CA GLU A 5 -14.06 -54.19 -46.10
C GLU A 5 -13.34 -54.23 -44.75
N SER A 6 -12.20 -53.55 -44.64
CA SER A 6 -11.54 -53.36 -43.35
C SER A 6 -12.32 -52.30 -42.55
N LYS A 7 -13.01 -52.74 -41.49
CA LYS A 7 -13.53 -51.82 -40.49
C LYS A 7 -12.34 -51.17 -39.78
N LYS A 8 -12.09 -49.88 -40.03
CA LYS A 8 -11.18 -49.05 -39.22
C LYS A 8 -11.71 -49.06 -37.78
N GLY A 9 -11.11 -49.89 -36.94
CA GLY A 9 -11.43 -49.94 -35.51
C GLY A 9 -11.11 -48.61 -34.84
N PHE A 10 -12.05 -48.11 -34.04
CA PHE A 10 -11.88 -46.86 -33.28
C PHE A 10 -10.69 -47.00 -32.32
N ASN A 11 -9.70 -46.12 -32.42
CA ASN A 11 -8.49 -46.19 -31.61
C ASN A 11 -8.75 -45.59 -30.21
N TYR A 12 -9.35 -46.41 -29.33
CA TYR A 12 -9.69 -46.04 -27.96
C TYR A 12 -8.50 -45.49 -27.15
N LYS A 13 -7.26 -45.93 -27.44
CA LYS A 13 -6.06 -45.41 -26.78
C LYS A 13 -5.77 -43.97 -27.16
N LEU A 14 -5.91 -43.62 -28.45
CA LEU A 14 -5.73 -42.26 -28.92
C LEU A 14 -6.80 -41.32 -28.35
N TYR A 15 -8.06 -41.78 -28.31
CA TYR A 15 -9.15 -41.01 -27.72
C TYR A 15 -8.96 -40.80 -26.21
N ALA A 16 -8.53 -41.82 -25.47
CA ALA A 16 -8.27 -41.71 -24.03
C ALA A 16 -7.15 -40.69 -23.74
N VAL A 17 -6.07 -40.68 -24.54
CA VAL A 17 -4.99 -39.70 -24.39
C VAL A 17 -5.48 -38.28 -24.68
N ILE A 18 -6.24 -38.09 -25.76
CA ILE A 18 -6.82 -36.78 -26.10
C ILE A 18 -7.78 -36.30 -24.99
N ALA A 19 -8.63 -37.19 -24.48
CA ALA A 19 -9.58 -36.86 -23.41
C ALA A 19 -8.86 -36.44 -22.12
N VAL A 20 -7.78 -37.13 -21.73
CA VAL A 20 -6.98 -36.76 -20.55
C VAL A 20 -6.32 -35.39 -20.73
N LEU A 21 -5.73 -35.12 -21.91
CA LEU A 21 -5.10 -33.83 -22.19
C LEU A 21 -6.12 -32.68 -22.19
N VAL A 22 -7.31 -32.90 -22.76
CA VAL A 22 -8.39 -31.91 -22.77
C VAL A 22 -8.89 -31.63 -21.35
N VAL A 23 -9.11 -32.67 -20.53
CA VAL A 23 -9.52 -32.49 -19.13
C VAL A 23 -8.45 -31.76 -18.32
N ALA A 24 -7.17 -32.08 -18.51
CA ALA A 24 -6.07 -31.39 -17.86
C ALA A 24 -5.99 -29.91 -18.28
N ALA A 25 -6.16 -29.60 -19.56
CA ALA A 25 -6.20 -28.22 -20.06
C ALA A 25 -7.39 -27.43 -19.49
N ILE A 26 -8.57 -28.04 -19.40
CA ILE A 26 -9.76 -27.43 -18.79
C ILE A 26 -9.52 -27.17 -17.30
N LEU A 27 -8.99 -28.14 -16.56
CA LEU A 27 -8.65 -27.98 -15.15
C LEU A 27 -7.61 -26.87 -14.93
N ALA A 28 -6.58 -26.80 -15.77
CA ALA A 28 -5.59 -25.73 -15.73
C ALA A 28 -6.23 -24.36 -16.01
N ALA A 29 -7.13 -24.26 -16.99
CA ALA A 29 -7.83 -23.02 -17.32
C ALA A 29 -8.77 -22.58 -16.19
N VAL A 30 -9.56 -23.49 -15.61
CA VAL A 30 -10.48 -23.20 -14.50
C VAL A 30 -9.71 -22.82 -13.24
N THR A 31 -8.62 -23.53 -12.94
CA THR A 31 -7.74 -23.23 -11.80
C THR A 31 -7.05 -21.87 -12.01
N GLY A 32 -6.51 -21.60 -13.20
CA GLY A 32 -5.92 -20.31 -13.54
C GLY A 32 -6.92 -19.16 -13.44
N TYR A 33 -8.16 -19.36 -13.89
CA TYR A 33 -9.24 -18.38 -13.75
C TYR A 33 -9.63 -18.15 -12.29
N ALA A 34 -9.81 -19.20 -11.49
CA ALA A 34 -10.11 -19.10 -10.07
C ALA A 34 -8.97 -18.44 -9.27
N PHE A 35 -7.72 -18.74 -9.64
CA PHE A 35 -6.52 -18.15 -9.06
C PHE A 35 -6.42 -16.65 -9.38
N LYS A 36 -6.53 -16.25 -10.65
CA LYS A 36 -6.60 -14.85 -11.06
C LYS A 36 -7.81 -14.11 -10.44
N ASN A 37 -8.86 -14.86 -10.09
CA ASN A 37 -9.99 -14.31 -9.36
C ASN A 37 -9.74 -14.04 -7.88
N ARG A 38 -8.90 -14.85 -7.24
CA ARG A 38 -8.59 -14.76 -5.82
C ARG A 38 -7.36 -13.91 -5.51
N TYR A 39 -6.42 -13.81 -6.44
CA TYR A 39 -5.13 -13.13 -6.23
C TYR A 39 -5.05 -11.88 -7.12
N ILE A 40 -5.29 -10.73 -6.50
CA ILE A 40 -5.33 -9.39 -7.12
C ILE A 40 -4.11 -9.15 -8.01
N GLN A 41 -2.93 -9.49 -7.49
CA GLN A 41 -1.62 -9.23 -8.07
C GLN A 41 -1.32 -9.97 -9.39
N PHE A 42 -2.18 -10.90 -9.85
CA PHE A 42 -2.03 -11.56 -11.17
C PHE A 42 -2.94 -10.95 -12.25
N ASP A 43 -3.63 -9.86 -11.93
CA ASP A 43 -4.49 -9.13 -12.84
C ASP A 43 -4.18 -7.62 -12.79
N PRO A 44 -3.77 -7.00 -13.91
CA PRO A 44 -3.40 -5.58 -13.94
C PRO A 44 -4.57 -4.68 -13.55
N GLN A 45 -5.78 -5.00 -14.01
CA GLN A 45 -6.96 -4.18 -13.73
C GLN A 45 -7.38 -4.29 -12.27
N LYS A 46 -7.29 -5.48 -11.66
CA LYS A 46 -7.56 -5.63 -10.23
C LYS A 46 -6.51 -4.94 -9.37
N THR A 47 -5.24 -5.05 -9.75
CA THR A 47 -4.15 -4.37 -9.04
C THR A 47 -4.37 -2.87 -9.04
N ALA A 48 -4.62 -2.28 -10.22
CA ALA A 48 -4.96 -0.87 -10.36
C ALA A 48 -6.24 -0.48 -9.60
N LEU A 49 -7.28 -1.31 -9.68
CA LEU A 49 -8.55 -1.06 -8.99
C LEU A 49 -8.38 -1.02 -7.48
N ASN A 50 -7.63 -1.95 -6.88
CA ASN A 50 -7.45 -1.98 -5.42
C ASN A 50 -6.58 -0.81 -4.94
N TYR A 51 -5.55 -0.43 -5.71
CA TYR A 51 -4.78 0.78 -5.43
C TYR A 51 -5.69 2.03 -5.45
N ALA A 52 -6.43 2.24 -6.54
CA ALA A 52 -7.30 3.39 -6.70
C ALA A 52 -8.44 3.41 -5.68
N ASP A 53 -9.05 2.26 -5.36
CA ASP A 53 -10.11 2.17 -4.37
C ASP A 53 -9.60 2.53 -2.97
N THR A 54 -8.41 2.09 -2.59
CA THR A 54 -7.81 2.45 -1.30
C THR A 54 -7.60 3.97 -1.19
N VAL A 55 -7.13 4.61 -2.26
CA VAL A 55 -7.00 6.08 -2.34
C VAL A 55 -8.36 6.77 -2.32
N PHE A 56 -9.32 6.35 -3.13
CA PHE A 56 -10.60 7.04 -3.27
C PHE A 56 -11.51 6.88 -2.04
N GLN A 57 -11.52 5.73 -1.39
CA GLN A 57 -12.45 5.46 -0.29
C GLN A 57 -12.04 6.18 0.99
N ARG A 58 -10.74 6.30 1.26
CA ARG A 58 -10.22 6.79 2.56
C ARG A 58 -9.05 7.77 2.46
N GLY A 59 -8.59 8.13 1.26
CA GLY A 59 -7.35 8.90 1.11
C GLY A 59 -6.13 8.14 1.64
N ASP A 60 -6.19 6.82 1.68
CA ASP A 60 -5.19 5.99 2.35
C ASP A 60 -4.08 5.57 1.39
N GLY A 61 -3.20 6.52 1.09
CA GLY A 61 -2.05 6.25 0.23
C GLY A 61 -1.05 5.27 0.85
N TYR A 62 -0.90 5.26 2.18
CA TYR A 62 -0.03 4.30 2.88
C TYR A 62 -0.40 2.86 2.53
N ASN A 63 -1.68 2.48 2.69
CA ASN A 63 -2.11 1.12 2.38
C ASN A 63 -2.20 0.87 0.87
N ALA A 64 -2.42 1.91 0.05
CA ALA A 64 -2.38 1.78 -1.41
C ALA A 64 -0.97 1.37 -1.88
N TYR A 65 0.08 1.81 -1.21
CA TYR A 65 1.46 1.45 -1.54
C TYR A 65 1.80 -0.05 -1.35
N ASN A 66 0.95 -0.83 -0.69
CA ASN A 66 1.08 -2.29 -0.70
C ASN A 66 0.91 -2.92 -2.11
N TYR A 67 0.37 -2.15 -3.07
CA TYR A 67 0.20 -2.59 -4.45
C TYR A 67 1.31 -2.12 -5.40
N THR A 68 2.30 -1.36 -4.92
CA THR A 68 3.31 -0.69 -5.78
C THR A 68 4.65 -1.43 -5.85
N PHE A 69 5.60 -0.92 -6.64
CA PHE A 69 6.96 -1.49 -6.74
C PHE A 69 7.70 -1.56 -5.41
N SER A 70 7.49 -0.58 -4.53
CA SER A 70 8.15 -0.53 -3.22
C SER A 70 7.79 -1.70 -2.31
N ALA A 71 6.71 -2.42 -2.60
CA ALA A 71 6.30 -3.62 -1.87
C ALA A 71 6.79 -4.94 -2.49
N LYS A 72 7.60 -4.89 -3.57
CA LYS A 72 8.08 -6.09 -4.28
C LYS A 72 9.18 -6.82 -3.51
N SER A 73 10.21 -6.10 -3.06
CA SER A 73 11.42 -6.70 -2.47
C SER A 73 11.17 -7.11 -1.02
N GLU A 74 10.46 -6.27 -0.29
CA GLU A 74 10.21 -6.41 1.14
C GLU A 74 8.74 -6.07 1.44
N LYS A 75 8.27 -6.42 2.65
CA LYS A 75 6.99 -5.88 3.10
C LYS A 75 7.12 -4.36 3.16
N TYR A 76 6.10 -3.63 2.72
CA TYR A 76 6.18 -2.17 2.65
C TYR A 76 6.51 -1.52 4.01
N GLY A 77 6.03 -2.09 5.12
CA GLY A 77 6.41 -1.63 6.46
C GLY A 77 7.88 -1.89 6.84
N ASP A 78 8.51 -2.94 6.31
CA ASP A 78 9.93 -3.22 6.50
C ASP A 78 10.77 -2.24 5.67
N PHE A 79 10.34 -1.96 4.43
CA PHE A 79 10.94 -0.92 3.58
C PHE A 79 10.98 0.43 4.33
N ILE A 80 9.87 0.83 4.96
CA ILE A 80 9.86 2.10 5.70
C ILE A 80 10.85 2.10 6.87
N ARG A 81 10.92 0.99 7.62
CA ARG A 81 11.87 0.85 8.73
C ARG A 81 13.31 0.97 8.26
N ILE A 82 13.67 0.23 7.21
CA ILE A 82 15.01 0.17 6.63
C ILE A 82 15.47 1.54 6.14
N TYR A 83 14.62 2.25 5.39
CA TYR A 83 15.03 3.48 4.74
C TYR A 83 14.84 4.74 5.59
N TYR A 84 13.88 4.75 6.52
CA TYR A 84 13.47 6.00 7.20
C TYR A 84 13.54 5.96 8.72
N MET A 85 13.66 4.80 9.36
CA MET A 85 13.60 4.69 10.83
C MET A 85 14.89 4.15 11.43
N TYR A 86 15.43 3.06 10.89
CA TYR A 86 16.71 2.50 11.36
C TYR A 86 17.87 3.51 11.28
N PRO A 87 18.01 4.34 10.22
CA PRO A 87 19.03 5.38 10.20
C PRO A 87 18.91 6.40 11.35
N LEU A 88 17.69 6.60 11.88
CA LEU A 88 17.43 7.51 12.99
C LEU A 88 17.67 6.84 14.35
N ILE A 89 17.32 5.56 14.47
CA ILE A 89 17.46 4.78 15.71
C ILE A 89 18.93 4.36 15.92
N TYR A 90 19.64 4.00 14.87
CA TYR A 90 20.97 3.40 14.94
C TYR A 90 21.97 4.26 14.15
N PRO A 91 22.76 5.14 14.80
CA PRO A 91 23.66 6.07 14.11
C PRO A 91 24.74 5.41 13.23
N LYS A 92 25.03 4.12 13.45
CA LYS A 92 26.00 3.34 12.65
C LYS A 92 25.34 2.53 11.54
N TYR A 93 24.02 2.55 11.45
CA TYR A 93 23.29 1.81 10.43
C TYR A 93 23.46 2.46 9.07
N GLU A 94 23.67 1.63 8.06
CA GLU A 94 23.70 2.02 6.65
C GLU A 94 22.75 1.09 5.89
N VAL A 95 21.98 1.64 4.96
CA VAL A 95 21.09 0.85 4.10
C VAL A 95 21.93 -0.17 3.33
N GLY A 96 21.50 -1.43 3.32
CA GLY A 96 22.25 -2.53 2.72
C GLY A 96 23.37 -3.11 3.60
N MET A 97 23.48 -2.71 4.88
CA MET A 97 24.36 -3.36 5.86
C MET A 97 24.08 -4.86 5.95
N ASP A 98 25.14 -5.66 6.17
CA ASP A 98 25.02 -7.10 6.40
C ASP A 98 24.00 -7.40 7.51
N SER A 99 23.02 -8.26 7.20
CA SER A 99 21.90 -8.52 8.09
C SER A 99 22.32 -9.11 9.43
N LYS A 100 23.41 -9.90 9.49
CA LYS A 100 23.90 -10.44 10.77
C LYS A 100 24.55 -9.37 11.62
N VAL A 101 25.25 -8.43 10.99
CA VAL A 101 25.80 -7.25 11.68
C VAL A 101 24.67 -6.41 12.25
N PHE A 102 23.62 -6.14 11.46
CA PHE A 102 22.48 -5.35 11.94
C PHE A 102 21.67 -6.09 13.01
N GLU A 103 21.39 -7.38 12.85
CA GLU A 103 20.75 -8.19 13.89
C GLU A 103 21.52 -8.16 15.21
N GLN A 104 22.86 -8.16 15.15
CA GLN A 104 23.69 -8.06 16.35
C GLN A 104 23.58 -6.65 16.97
N MET A 105 23.59 -5.60 16.15
CA MET A 105 23.37 -4.21 16.60
C MET A 105 22.01 -4.05 17.32
N GLN A 106 20.95 -4.65 16.78
CA GLN A 106 19.63 -4.67 17.41
C GLN A 106 19.65 -5.43 18.74
N LYS A 107 20.28 -6.61 18.80
CA LYS A 107 20.40 -7.42 20.02
C LYS A 107 21.19 -6.69 21.11
N ASP A 108 22.25 -6.01 20.72
CA ASP A 108 23.11 -5.23 21.63
C ASP A 108 22.48 -3.86 22.00
N LYS A 109 21.38 -3.50 21.34
CA LYS A 109 20.73 -2.19 21.44
C LYS A 109 21.73 -1.04 21.25
N ASP A 110 22.60 -1.18 20.24
CA ASP A 110 23.67 -0.23 19.89
C ASP A 110 23.10 0.96 19.08
N GLY A 111 22.08 1.60 19.63
CA GLY A 111 21.37 2.76 19.08
C GLY A 111 20.67 3.55 20.19
N TYR A 112 19.65 4.32 19.82
CA TYR A 112 18.78 5.05 20.74
C TYR A 112 17.73 4.16 21.43
N ASN A 113 17.65 2.87 21.06
CA ASN A 113 16.66 1.91 21.57
C ASN A 113 17.10 1.19 22.87
N ASN A 114 17.88 1.84 23.73
CA ASN A 114 18.40 1.26 24.97
C ASN A 114 18.08 2.08 26.22
N ASP A 115 18.34 1.47 27.39
CA ASP A 115 17.96 2.02 28.69
C ASP A 115 18.73 3.32 29.05
N GLN A 116 19.86 3.63 28.39
CA GLN A 116 20.58 4.89 28.60
C GLN A 116 19.75 6.09 28.13
N TYR A 117 19.00 5.92 27.04
CA TYR A 117 18.19 6.98 26.44
C TYR A 117 16.73 6.94 26.92
N LYS A 118 16.36 5.94 27.73
CA LYS A 118 15.00 5.70 28.19
C LYS A 118 14.76 6.32 29.56
N SER A 119 13.78 7.22 29.67
CA SER A 119 13.35 7.78 30.95
C SER A 119 12.48 6.81 31.75
N GLU A 120 12.33 7.10 33.05
CA GLU A 120 11.31 6.46 33.88
C GLU A 120 9.90 6.71 33.34
N THR A 121 9.66 7.88 32.71
CA THR A 121 8.39 8.19 32.04
C THR A 121 8.09 7.19 30.94
N THR A 122 9.04 6.95 30.03
CA THR A 122 8.86 5.94 28.96
C THR A 122 8.75 4.52 29.51
N ALA A 123 9.43 4.19 30.61
CA ALA A 123 9.34 2.87 31.21
C ALA A 123 7.96 2.56 31.83
N ASN A 124 7.21 3.59 32.21
CA ASN A 124 5.93 3.47 32.92
C ASN A 124 4.73 4.00 32.11
N ASP A 125 4.91 4.36 30.84
CA ASP A 125 3.82 4.82 29.99
C ASP A 125 2.82 3.68 29.73
N ASP A 126 1.53 3.98 29.90
CA ASP A 126 0.42 3.07 29.64
C ASP A 126 -0.17 3.23 28.23
N GLY A 127 0.48 4.05 27.40
CA GLY A 127 0.04 4.42 26.06
C GLY A 127 -0.55 5.84 26.00
N THR A 128 -0.81 6.49 27.14
CA THR A 128 -1.34 7.86 27.17
C THR A 128 -0.37 8.85 26.51
N LEU A 129 0.93 8.75 26.81
CA LEU A 129 1.92 9.67 26.23
C LEU A 129 2.22 9.32 24.78
N ALA A 130 2.24 8.03 24.42
CA ALA A 130 2.31 7.60 23.02
C ALA A 130 1.13 8.15 22.20
N GLY A 131 -0.09 8.11 22.75
CA GLY A 131 -1.28 8.73 22.18
C GLY A 131 -1.12 10.24 22.01
N GLN A 132 -0.60 10.93 23.04
CA GLN A 132 -0.32 12.36 22.96
C GLN A 132 0.69 12.72 21.85
N VAL A 133 1.69 11.88 21.61
CA VAL A 133 2.62 12.07 20.48
C VAL A 133 1.86 11.96 19.15
N ALA A 134 1.05 10.92 18.96
CA ALA A 134 0.25 10.76 17.74
C ALA A 134 -0.70 11.95 17.52
N ASP A 135 -1.38 12.43 18.57
CA ASP A 135 -2.27 13.59 18.50
C ASP A 135 -1.52 14.86 18.08
N ARG A 136 -0.32 15.09 18.63
CA ARG A 136 0.52 16.24 18.25
C ARG A 136 1.11 16.12 16.86
N MET A 137 1.29 14.90 16.36
CA MET A 137 1.78 14.64 15.01
C MET A 137 0.69 14.76 13.95
N TYR A 138 -0.59 14.58 14.30
CA TYR A 138 -1.69 14.58 13.34
C TYR A 138 -1.79 15.87 12.50
N PRO A 139 -1.75 17.08 13.08
CA PRO A 139 -1.73 18.32 12.30
C PRO A 139 -0.62 18.37 11.25
N TYR A 140 0.57 17.90 11.63
CA TYR A 140 1.72 17.88 10.75
C TYR A 140 1.59 16.81 9.67
N TYR A 141 1.03 15.64 10.01
CA TYR A 141 0.70 14.61 9.02
C TYR A 141 -0.24 15.17 7.94
N VAL A 142 -1.30 15.88 8.31
CA VAL A 142 -2.22 16.54 7.36
C VAL A 142 -1.46 17.52 6.45
N GLU A 143 -0.59 18.36 7.01
CA GLU A 143 0.25 19.28 6.23
C GLU A 143 1.15 18.56 5.22
N LEU A 144 1.76 17.44 5.62
CA LEU A 144 2.58 16.62 4.72
C LEU A 144 1.75 16.04 3.57
N ILE A 145 0.56 15.49 3.85
CA ILE A 145 -0.32 14.96 2.80
C ILE A 145 -0.80 16.09 1.86
N GLN A 146 -1.11 17.27 2.38
CA GLN A 146 -1.49 18.41 1.55
C GLN A 146 -0.34 18.94 0.68
N THR A 147 0.89 18.87 1.19
CA THR A 147 2.08 19.40 0.52
C THR A 147 2.62 18.44 -0.54
N TYR A 148 2.77 17.17 -0.18
CA TYR A 148 3.46 16.17 -0.98
C TYR A 148 2.50 15.18 -1.66
N GLY A 149 1.27 15.08 -1.14
CA GLY A 149 0.37 13.94 -1.41
C GLY A 149 1.09 12.63 -1.14
N TRP A 150 0.72 11.57 -1.83
CA TRP A 150 1.41 10.28 -1.71
C TRP A 150 2.35 9.99 -2.87
N ASP A 151 2.43 10.87 -3.88
CA ASP A 151 3.34 10.69 -5.00
C ASP A 151 4.81 10.99 -4.60
N ASP A 152 5.03 11.81 -3.58
CA ASP A 152 6.34 12.05 -2.94
C ASP A 152 6.39 11.49 -1.51
N TYR A 153 6.26 10.16 -1.43
CA TYR A 153 6.30 9.42 -0.16
C TYR A 153 7.64 9.59 0.59
N ASP A 154 8.74 9.79 -0.14
CA ASP A 154 10.07 9.96 0.43
C ASP A 154 10.14 11.22 1.30
N SER A 155 9.60 12.34 0.79
CA SER A 155 9.44 13.57 1.56
C SER A 155 8.52 13.37 2.76
N ILE A 156 7.40 12.63 2.63
CA ILE A 156 6.53 12.36 3.79
C ILE A 156 7.32 11.66 4.89
N TYR A 157 7.95 10.52 4.62
CA TYR A 157 8.59 9.73 5.67
C TYR A 157 9.77 10.46 6.30
N LYS A 158 10.63 11.11 5.49
CA LYS A 158 11.76 11.89 6.01
C LYS A 158 11.30 13.00 6.95
N ASN A 159 10.30 13.78 6.54
CA ASN A 159 9.83 14.89 7.33
C ASN A 159 9.02 14.43 8.54
N TYR A 160 8.16 13.41 8.39
CA TYR A 160 7.35 12.87 9.48
C TYR A 160 8.22 12.32 10.60
N PHE A 161 9.16 11.41 10.31
CA PHE A 161 9.96 10.79 11.35
C PHE A 161 10.99 11.75 11.98
N SER A 162 11.49 12.73 11.22
CA SER A 162 12.30 13.82 11.78
C SER A 162 11.50 14.61 12.82
N ARG A 163 10.26 15.00 12.49
CA ARG A 163 9.39 15.75 13.40
C ARG A 163 8.92 14.91 14.59
N PHE A 164 8.67 13.61 14.38
CA PHE A 164 8.32 12.68 15.44
C PHE A 164 9.37 12.66 16.56
N ILE A 165 10.67 12.66 16.22
CA ILE A 165 11.75 12.65 17.23
C ILE A 165 11.67 13.88 18.14
N GLU A 166 11.38 15.05 17.57
CA GLU A 166 11.23 16.30 18.32
C GLU A 166 10.03 16.23 19.25
N VAL A 167 8.86 15.88 18.73
CA VAL A 167 7.61 15.80 19.50
C VAL A 167 7.72 14.75 20.60
N ARG A 168 8.30 13.58 20.30
CA ARG A 168 8.51 12.52 21.30
C ARG A 168 9.42 13.02 22.43
N ARG A 169 10.51 13.71 22.09
CA ARG A 169 11.42 14.29 23.09
C ARG A 169 10.72 15.31 23.98
N GLU A 170 9.85 16.13 23.42
CA GLU A 170 9.05 17.09 24.20
C GLU A 170 8.05 16.42 25.14
N VAL A 171 7.42 15.31 24.72
CA VAL A 171 6.39 14.61 25.49
C VAL A 171 7.00 13.72 26.57
N PHE A 172 8.01 12.92 26.22
CA PHE A 172 8.63 11.94 27.13
C PHE A 172 9.81 12.50 27.91
N GLY A 173 10.45 13.57 27.43
CA GLY A 173 11.62 14.17 28.07
C GLY A 173 12.91 13.36 27.91
N ASP A 174 13.01 12.50 26.89
CA ASP A 174 14.18 11.67 26.64
C ASP A 174 14.47 11.47 25.14
N GLU A 175 15.54 10.71 24.83
CA GLU A 175 16.01 10.47 23.47
C GLU A 175 15.78 9.03 22.99
N TYR A 176 15.03 8.21 23.73
CA TYR A 176 14.79 6.82 23.35
C TYR A 176 14.05 6.76 22.02
N LEU A 177 14.45 5.86 21.12
CA LEU A 177 13.75 5.65 19.85
C LEU A 177 13.54 4.16 19.64
N ASP A 178 12.35 3.83 19.16
CA ASP A 178 11.89 2.47 18.95
C ASP A 178 11.01 2.46 17.71
N ASP A 179 11.29 1.55 16.79
CA ASP A 179 10.65 1.52 15.49
C ASP A 179 9.16 1.16 15.62
N GLU A 180 8.78 0.28 16.55
CA GLU A 180 7.38 -0.06 16.76
C GLU A 180 6.57 1.15 17.27
N VAL A 181 7.13 1.94 18.19
CA VAL A 181 6.47 3.17 18.67
C VAL A 181 6.34 4.21 17.57
N MET A 182 7.42 4.44 16.81
CA MET A 182 7.43 5.37 15.67
C MET A 182 6.40 4.97 14.62
N PHE A 183 6.32 3.68 14.29
CA PHE A 183 5.43 3.16 13.26
C PHE A 183 3.97 3.18 13.72
N THR A 184 3.71 2.81 14.98
CA THR A 184 2.36 2.87 15.57
C THR A 184 1.79 4.28 15.55
N ALA A 185 2.61 5.30 15.88
CA ALA A 185 2.17 6.70 15.79
C ALA A 185 1.82 7.10 14.35
N PHE A 186 2.66 6.70 13.38
CA PHE A 186 2.38 6.94 11.96
C PHE A 186 1.08 6.29 11.50
N GLU A 187 0.88 5.00 11.78
CA GLU A 187 -0.34 4.28 11.42
C GLU A 187 -1.59 4.85 12.12
N SER A 188 -1.44 5.35 13.35
CA SER A 188 -2.50 6.10 14.03
C SER A 188 -2.90 7.35 13.26
N ASN A 189 -1.92 8.14 12.76
CA ASN A 189 -2.22 9.32 11.95
C ASN A 189 -2.80 9.00 10.58
N VAL A 190 -2.34 7.91 9.92
CA VAL A 190 -2.98 7.40 8.69
C VAL A 190 -4.45 7.05 8.95
N SER A 191 -4.74 6.33 10.05
CA SER A 191 -6.10 5.95 10.43
C SER A 191 -6.96 7.18 10.74
N ALA A 192 -6.43 8.13 11.51
CA ALA A 192 -7.09 9.39 11.83
C ALA A 192 -7.41 10.22 10.58
N TYR A 193 -6.50 10.25 9.60
CA TYR A 193 -6.75 10.91 8.32
C TYR A 193 -7.87 10.23 7.54
N GLY A 194 -7.84 8.89 7.45
CA GLY A 194 -8.93 8.13 6.82
C GLY A 194 -10.28 8.35 7.50
N ASN A 195 -10.29 8.48 8.83
CA ASN A 195 -11.49 8.81 9.59
C ASN A 195 -11.97 10.25 9.33
N ALA A 196 -11.06 11.21 9.14
CA ALA A 196 -11.44 12.58 8.74
C ALA A 196 -12.03 12.62 7.30
N VAL A 197 -11.61 11.70 6.42
CA VAL A 197 -12.23 11.53 5.09
C VAL A 197 -13.66 10.99 5.22
N THR A 198 -13.85 9.91 5.98
CA THR A 198 -15.12 9.13 5.93
C THR A 198 -16.10 9.42 7.05
N GLY A 199 -15.63 9.99 8.15
CA GLY A 199 -16.32 10.03 9.44
C GLY A 199 -16.11 8.73 10.21
N THR A 200 -16.62 8.73 11.45
CA THR A 200 -16.57 7.59 12.36
C THR A 200 -17.96 7.26 12.87
N GLU A 201 -18.20 5.99 13.15
CA GLU A 201 -19.35 5.56 13.94
C GLU A 201 -19.01 5.51 15.42
N GLU A 202 -20.04 5.62 16.27
CA GLU A 202 -19.90 5.40 17.69
C GLU A 202 -19.54 3.93 17.95
N VAL A 203 -18.46 3.69 18.70
CA VAL A 203 -18.06 2.35 19.12
C VAL A 203 -18.08 2.31 20.65
N LEU A 204 -18.79 1.31 21.18
CA LEU A 204 -18.84 1.02 22.60
C LEU A 204 -17.84 -0.08 22.96
N GLY A 205 -17.27 0.00 24.16
CA GLY A 205 -16.45 -1.05 24.75
C GLY A 205 -17.26 -2.32 25.05
N GLU A 206 -16.58 -3.37 25.49
CA GLU A 206 -17.21 -4.67 25.84
C GLU A 206 -18.30 -4.55 26.92
N ASP A 207 -18.26 -3.47 27.72
CA ASP A 207 -19.25 -3.16 28.74
C ASP A 207 -20.55 -2.54 28.21
N GLU A 208 -20.63 -2.30 26.88
CA GLU A 208 -21.72 -1.64 26.16
C GLU A 208 -22.09 -0.25 26.73
N LYS A 209 -21.14 0.41 27.41
CA LYS A 209 -21.37 1.68 28.11
C LYS A 209 -20.28 2.70 27.85
N THR A 210 -19.03 2.24 27.86
CA THR A 210 -17.89 3.11 27.64
C THR A 210 -17.79 3.41 26.15
N VAL A 211 -17.95 4.67 25.76
CA VAL A 211 -17.70 5.11 24.40
C VAL A 211 -16.19 5.09 24.18
N ILE A 212 -15.72 4.20 23.30
CA ILE A 212 -14.31 4.08 22.92
C ILE A 212 -13.98 4.86 21.64
N GLN A 213 -15.00 5.20 20.85
CA GLN A 213 -14.90 6.10 19.70
C GLN A 213 -16.21 6.87 19.56
N GLU A 214 -16.15 8.19 19.50
CA GLU A 214 -17.33 9.02 19.23
C GLU A 214 -17.67 9.01 17.73
N LYS A 215 -18.96 9.19 17.41
CA LYS A 215 -19.40 9.44 16.04
C LYS A 215 -18.86 10.80 15.58
N SER A 216 -18.31 10.85 14.37
CA SER A 216 -17.87 12.09 13.72
C SER A 216 -18.36 12.16 12.27
N ILE A 217 -18.49 13.38 11.76
CA ILE A 217 -18.83 13.62 10.36
C ILE A 217 -17.52 13.89 9.60
N GLY A 218 -17.24 13.08 8.59
CA GLY A 218 -16.07 13.26 7.72
C GLY A 218 -16.37 14.08 6.48
N LEU A 219 -15.31 14.45 5.76
CA LEU A 219 -15.37 15.28 4.55
C LEU A 219 -16.37 14.76 3.52
N TYR A 220 -16.38 13.45 3.24
CA TYR A 220 -17.33 12.88 2.28
C TYR A 220 -18.77 12.93 2.73
N GLN A 221 -19.03 12.81 4.03
CA GLN A 221 -20.37 12.96 4.57
C GLN A 221 -20.85 14.41 4.47
N GLU A 222 -19.95 15.39 4.66
CA GLU A 222 -20.26 16.81 4.44
C GLU A 222 -20.55 17.10 2.96
N MET A 223 -19.77 16.52 2.05
CA MET A 223 -19.89 16.76 0.61
C MET A 223 -21.08 16.05 -0.03
N TYR A 224 -21.35 14.82 0.38
CA TYR A 224 -22.25 13.89 -0.33
C TYR A 224 -23.42 13.39 0.54
N GLY A 225 -23.46 13.74 1.83
CA GLY A 225 -24.43 13.27 2.81
C GLY A 225 -23.97 12.05 3.60
N GLU A 226 -24.55 11.82 4.79
CA GLU A 226 -24.12 10.73 5.70
C GLU A 226 -24.23 9.32 5.09
N ASP A 227 -25.21 9.09 4.22
CA ASP A 227 -25.45 7.80 3.55
C ASP A 227 -24.68 7.63 2.23
N TYR A 228 -23.60 8.40 2.03
CA TYR A 228 -22.83 8.33 0.78
C TYR A 228 -22.25 6.93 0.54
N LYS A 229 -22.08 6.59 -0.74
CA LYS A 229 -21.37 5.36 -1.14
C LYS A 229 -20.57 5.62 -2.39
N ILE A 230 -19.26 5.42 -2.29
CA ILE A 230 -18.34 5.49 -3.42
C ILE A 230 -18.13 4.08 -3.97
N THR A 231 -18.20 3.94 -5.29
CA THR A 231 -17.82 2.70 -5.99
C THR A 231 -16.71 3.03 -6.97
N THR A 232 -15.61 2.29 -6.88
CA THR A 232 -14.51 2.38 -7.84
C THR A 232 -14.68 1.33 -8.93
N THR A 233 -14.47 1.72 -10.19
CA THR A 233 -14.56 0.82 -11.34
C THR A 233 -13.44 1.07 -12.34
N VAL A 234 -13.08 0.04 -13.11
CA VAL A 234 -12.20 0.20 -14.27
C VAL A 234 -13.04 0.57 -15.48
N VAL A 235 -12.74 1.70 -16.10
CA VAL A 235 -13.46 2.22 -17.27
C VAL A 235 -12.68 2.07 -18.57
N ASN A 236 -11.35 1.98 -18.49
CA ASN A 236 -10.49 1.72 -19.62
C ASN A 236 -9.22 0.99 -19.17
N ALA A 237 -8.66 0.17 -20.05
CA ALA A 237 -7.36 -0.48 -19.83
C ALA A 237 -6.68 -0.72 -21.17
N ALA A 238 -5.45 -0.23 -21.31
CA ALA A 238 -4.67 -0.37 -22.54
C ALA A 238 -3.20 -0.70 -22.21
N PRO A 239 -2.55 -1.58 -22.98
CA PRO A 239 -1.10 -1.73 -22.92
C PRO A 239 -0.38 -0.40 -23.21
N VAL A 240 0.73 -0.17 -22.53
CA VAL A 240 1.65 0.91 -22.88
C VAL A 240 2.22 0.62 -24.26
N ALA A 241 2.06 1.56 -25.20
CA ALA A 241 2.37 1.32 -26.61
C ALA A 241 3.86 1.15 -26.89
N ASP A 242 4.71 1.93 -26.22
CA ASP A 242 6.17 1.86 -26.32
C ASP A 242 6.75 1.51 -24.95
N LEU A 243 6.93 0.20 -24.73
CA LEU A 243 7.44 -0.31 -23.46
C LEU A 243 8.90 0.09 -23.24
N ASP A 244 9.72 0.17 -24.29
CA ASP A 244 11.14 0.50 -24.17
C ASP A 244 11.32 1.96 -23.77
N ALA A 245 10.56 2.88 -24.39
CA ALA A 245 10.56 4.29 -23.99
C ALA A 245 10.02 4.49 -22.57
N TYR A 246 8.97 3.75 -22.20
CA TYR A 246 8.42 3.79 -20.84
C TYR A 246 9.45 3.34 -19.80
N LYS A 247 10.10 2.18 -20.01
CA LYS A 247 11.18 1.68 -19.16
C LYS A 247 12.33 2.67 -19.03
N ALA A 248 12.72 3.32 -20.13
CA ALA A 248 13.83 4.27 -20.15
C ALA A 248 13.54 5.59 -19.40
N ALA A 249 12.26 5.90 -19.15
CA ALA A 249 11.85 7.09 -18.40
C ALA A 249 11.85 6.87 -16.87
N LEU A 250 11.87 5.60 -16.41
CA LEU A 250 11.89 5.29 -14.99
C LEU A 250 13.26 5.61 -14.37
N PRO A 251 13.31 6.31 -13.21
CA PRO A 251 14.57 6.66 -12.56
C PRO A 251 15.26 5.42 -11.99
N ALA A 252 16.41 5.07 -12.57
CA ALA A 252 17.14 3.84 -12.25
C ALA A 252 17.62 3.78 -10.79
N ASP A 253 18.00 4.92 -10.22
CA ASP A 253 18.41 5.06 -8.83
C ASP A 253 17.26 4.76 -7.86
N VAL A 254 16.03 5.17 -8.18
CA VAL A 254 14.84 4.84 -7.37
C VAL A 254 14.48 3.37 -7.52
N LEU A 255 14.53 2.82 -8.74
CA LEU A 255 14.28 1.39 -8.98
C LEU A 255 15.24 0.49 -8.18
N GLU A 256 16.51 0.89 -8.06
CA GLU A 256 17.51 0.17 -7.26
C GLU A 256 17.09 0.07 -5.78
N THR A 257 16.44 1.09 -5.22
CA THR A 257 15.91 1.04 -3.83
C THR A 257 14.81 0.00 -3.64
N TYR A 258 14.13 -0.39 -4.71
CA TYR A 258 13.11 -1.44 -4.71
C TYR A 258 13.68 -2.82 -5.12
N GLU A 259 15.01 -2.91 -5.27
CA GLU A 259 15.72 -4.09 -5.78
C GLU A 259 15.14 -4.60 -7.12
N ILE A 260 14.87 -3.66 -8.03
CA ILE A 260 14.44 -3.95 -9.39
C ILE A 260 15.25 -3.12 -10.37
N THR A 261 15.35 -3.64 -11.59
CA THR A 261 15.88 -2.93 -12.75
C THR A 261 14.75 -2.75 -13.76
N ALA A 262 14.91 -1.80 -14.67
CA ALA A 262 13.95 -1.65 -15.77
C ALA A 262 13.80 -2.96 -16.58
N ASP A 263 14.86 -3.78 -16.68
CA ASP A 263 14.84 -5.05 -17.41
C ASP A 263 14.00 -6.15 -16.76
N ASP A 264 13.66 -6.01 -15.47
CA ASP A 264 12.72 -6.90 -14.81
C ASP A 264 11.27 -6.68 -15.26
N ILE A 265 10.99 -5.54 -15.91
CA ILE A 265 9.66 -5.17 -16.41
C ILE A 265 9.40 -5.83 -17.77
N SER A 266 8.44 -6.74 -17.79
CA SER A 266 8.06 -7.55 -18.96
C SER A 266 6.85 -7.01 -19.74
N ALA A 267 6.01 -6.23 -19.09
CA ALA A 267 4.84 -5.58 -19.69
C ALA A 267 4.42 -4.37 -18.84
N ALA A 268 3.69 -3.43 -19.44
CA ALA A 268 3.06 -2.32 -18.73
C ALA A 268 1.68 -2.02 -19.32
N GLN A 269 0.76 -1.56 -18.48
CA GLN A 269 -0.58 -1.13 -18.85
C GLN A 269 -0.96 0.16 -18.13
N MET A 270 -1.70 1.02 -18.82
CA MET A 270 -2.42 2.13 -18.21
C MET A 270 -3.88 1.68 -18.00
N VAL A 271 -4.35 1.78 -16.76
CA VAL A 271 -5.71 1.43 -16.35
C VAL A 271 -6.39 2.67 -15.81
N THR A 272 -7.41 3.16 -16.52
CA THR A 272 -8.23 4.27 -16.05
C THR A 272 -9.29 3.74 -15.09
N THR A 273 -9.24 4.23 -13.86
CA THR A 273 -10.21 3.94 -12.81
C THR A 273 -11.08 5.16 -12.54
N GLN A 274 -12.31 4.92 -12.10
CA GLN A 274 -13.28 5.97 -11.83
C GLN A 274 -14.00 5.68 -10.52
N ALA A 275 -14.05 6.67 -9.63
CA ALA A 275 -14.90 6.68 -8.46
C ALA A 275 -16.21 7.42 -8.76
N ALA A 276 -17.34 6.79 -8.43
CA ALA A 276 -18.66 7.38 -8.58
C ALA A 276 -19.54 7.13 -7.34
N LEU A 277 -20.47 8.06 -7.09
CA LEU A 277 -21.51 7.92 -6.10
C LEU A 277 -22.58 6.90 -6.54
N ALA A 278 -23.45 6.50 -5.62
CA ALA A 278 -24.51 5.53 -5.87
C ALA A 278 -25.50 5.94 -6.99
N ASP A 279 -25.65 7.24 -7.25
CA ASP A 279 -26.48 7.78 -8.33
C ASP A 279 -25.78 7.84 -9.70
N GLY A 280 -24.51 7.42 -9.75
CA GLY A 280 -23.68 7.43 -10.95
C GLY A 280 -22.87 8.72 -11.16
N THR A 281 -22.97 9.70 -10.26
CA THR A 281 -22.16 10.92 -10.32
C THR A 281 -20.68 10.58 -10.14
N VAL A 282 -19.87 10.91 -11.15
CA VAL A 282 -18.41 10.71 -11.12
C VAL A 282 -17.75 11.79 -10.27
N ILE A 283 -16.96 11.37 -9.28
CA ILE A 283 -16.27 12.29 -8.36
C ILE A 283 -14.76 12.33 -8.59
N ALA A 284 -14.17 11.24 -9.12
CA ALA A 284 -12.75 11.21 -9.44
C ALA A 284 -12.45 10.21 -10.56
N THR A 285 -11.35 10.44 -11.26
CA THR A 285 -10.78 9.54 -12.26
C THR A 285 -9.27 9.51 -12.06
N LEU A 286 -8.67 8.33 -12.15
CA LEU A 286 -7.24 8.14 -11.97
C LEU A 286 -6.72 7.16 -13.01
N ASP A 287 -5.73 7.60 -13.78
CA ASP A 287 -4.94 6.74 -14.64
C ASP A 287 -3.84 6.07 -13.82
N VAL A 288 -3.99 4.77 -13.59
CA VAL A 288 -3.04 3.96 -12.84
C VAL A 288 -2.15 3.19 -13.81
N TYR A 289 -0.85 3.42 -13.72
CA TYR A 289 0.13 2.66 -14.47
C TYR A 289 0.49 1.41 -13.67
N VAL A 290 0.42 0.24 -14.31
CA VAL A 290 0.81 -1.04 -13.72
C VAL A 290 1.83 -1.72 -14.60
N VAL A 291 2.80 -2.38 -13.98
CA VAL A 291 3.84 -3.13 -14.71
C VAL A 291 3.94 -4.55 -14.21
N GLN A 292 4.37 -5.44 -15.09
CA GLN A 292 4.53 -6.85 -14.82
C GLN A 292 5.99 -7.18 -14.54
N ILE A 293 6.27 -7.62 -13.31
CA ILE A 293 7.58 -8.12 -12.87
C ILE A 293 7.42 -9.60 -12.53
N GLY A 294 8.13 -10.46 -13.27
CA GLY A 294 7.88 -11.90 -13.24
C GLY A 294 6.42 -12.21 -13.63
N ASN A 295 5.67 -12.82 -12.73
CA ASN A 295 4.26 -13.17 -12.95
C ASN A 295 3.27 -12.22 -12.26
N THR A 296 3.76 -11.17 -11.62
CA THR A 296 2.97 -10.31 -10.73
C THR A 296 2.89 -8.90 -11.31
N TRP A 297 1.74 -8.26 -11.16
CA TRP A 297 1.48 -6.87 -11.50
C TRP A 297 1.62 -6.00 -10.27
N TYR A 298 2.25 -4.85 -10.44
CA TYR A 298 2.44 -3.82 -9.42
C TYR A 298 2.09 -2.48 -10.02
N VAL A 299 1.60 -1.57 -9.19
CA VAL A 299 1.41 -0.16 -9.55
C VAL A 299 2.78 0.52 -9.64
N ASP A 300 2.97 1.24 -10.73
CA ASP A 300 4.04 2.21 -10.88
C ASP A 300 3.68 3.49 -10.14
N ASN A 301 4.17 3.61 -8.90
CA ASN A 301 4.01 4.81 -8.10
C ASN A 301 4.88 5.99 -8.57
N LEU A 302 5.80 5.79 -9.52
CA LEU A 302 6.66 6.85 -10.06
C LEU A 302 5.98 7.60 -11.22
N THR A 303 5.04 6.94 -11.91
CA THR A 303 4.26 7.53 -13.01
C THR A 303 2.80 7.80 -12.64
N THR A 304 2.21 7.01 -11.73
CA THR A 304 0.82 7.20 -11.29
C THR A 304 0.72 8.44 -10.41
N ASN A 305 -0.09 9.43 -10.81
CA ASN A 305 -0.25 10.69 -10.08
C ASN A 305 -1.57 10.73 -9.29
N THR A 306 -1.48 10.70 -7.98
CA THR A 306 -2.60 10.84 -7.04
C THR A 306 -2.70 12.23 -6.44
N ASN A 307 -1.67 13.07 -6.57
CA ASN A 307 -1.62 14.39 -5.94
C ASN A 307 -2.77 15.31 -6.37
N THR A 308 -3.24 15.19 -7.62
CA THR A 308 -4.42 15.93 -8.08
C THR A 308 -5.69 15.59 -7.29
N PHE A 309 -5.83 14.34 -6.85
CA PHE A 309 -6.94 13.90 -6.01
C PHE A 309 -6.80 14.43 -4.59
N TYR A 310 -5.62 14.31 -3.96
CA TYR A 310 -5.38 14.85 -2.61
C TYR A 310 -5.56 16.36 -2.54
N ALA A 311 -4.96 17.11 -3.48
CA ALA A 311 -5.03 18.57 -3.53
C ALA A 311 -6.41 19.10 -4.00
N GLY A 312 -7.24 18.25 -4.58
CA GLY A 312 -8.58 18.61 -5.04
C GLY A 312 -9.67 18.13 -4.10
N GLN A 313 -9.91 16.81 -4.10
CA GLN A 313 -11.01 16.17 -3.39
C GLN A 313 -10.81 16.14 -1.87
N LEU A 314 -9.56 16.06 -1.40
CA LEU A 314 -9.25 15.92 0.03
C LEU A 314 -8.69 17.20 0.67
N ALA A 315 -8.68 18.32 -0.06
CA ALA A 315 -8.16 19.59 0.42
C ALA A 315 -8.95 20.19 1.61
N GLY A 316 -10.18 19.72 1.84
CA GLY A 316 -11.02 20.16 2.95
C GLY A 316 -10.63 19.57 4.31
N ILE A 317 -9.73 18.59 4.37
CA ILE A 317 -9.27 18.02 5.64
C ILE A 317 -8.41 19.03 6.38
N ALA A 318 -8.89 19.44 7.55
CA ALA A 318 -8.15 20.32 8.45
C ALA A 318 -7.26 19.53 9.41
N ALA A 319 -6.19 20.20 9.83
CA ALA A 319 -5.26 19.78 10.87
C ALA A 319 -5.87 19.92 12.28
#